data_AF-A0A2I2DNA4-F1
#
_entry.id   AF-A0A2I2DNA4-F1
#
_cell.length_a   1.000
_cell.length_b   1.000
_cell.length_c   1.000
_cell.angle_alpha   90.00
_cell.angle_beta   90.00
_cell.angle_gamma   90.00
#
_symmetry.space_group_name_H-M   'P 1'
#
loop_
_entity.id
_entity.type
_entity.pdbx_description
1 polymer ?
#
loop_
_entity_poly.entity_id
_entity_poly.type
_entity_poly.pdbx_seq_one_letter_code
_entity_poly.pdbx_strand_id
1 'polypeptide(L)'
;MKQWNSDKKEYEKVYWKTTDKKSAVSLNSNLTLEFEKTEVIHYGCGPDANAIFNIKNKSNSEIWYKTEVVDLKTENKTTFYIKEWDGQLHVGHGMCAGAFTFNAKGKYKVRFTPMSTDGKSVKTTKWITFDSPFMNDKNMFGN
;
A
#
# COMPACT_ATOMS: atom_id res chain seq x y z
N MET A 1 28.22 1.45 -4.83
CA MET A 1 27.67 0.27 -4.14
C MET A 1 28.54 -0.92 -4.50
N LYS A 2 29.01 -1.68 -3.51
CA LYS A 2 29.77 -2.93 -3.75
C LYS A 2 28.96 -4.08 -3.16
N GLN A 3 28.88 -5.22 -3.83
CA GLN A 3 28.28 -6.43 -3.28
C GLN A 3 29.38 -7.45 -2.98
N TRP A 4 29.18 -8.24 -1.93
CA TRP A 4 30.04 -9.38 -1.64
C TRP A 4 29.83 -10.46 -2.70
N ASN A 5 30.90 -10.88 -3.37
CA ASN A 5 30.91 -12.03 -4.25
C ASN A 5 31.43 -13.24 -3.44
N SER A 6 30.56 -14.20 -3.12
CA SER A 6 30.91 -15.38 -2.31
C SER A 6 31.96 -16.27 -2.95
N ASP A 7 31.98 -16.32 -4.30
CA ASP A 7 32.80 -17.25 -5.06
C ASP A 7 34.23 -16.73 -5.17
N LYS A 8 34.39 -15.41 -5.32
CA LYS A 8 35.69 -14.74 -5.37
C LYS A 8 36.19 -14.22 -4.01
N LYS A 9 35.34 -14.28 -2.98
CA LYS A 9 35.62 -13.78 -1.62
C LYS A 9 36.09 -12.32 -1.60
N GLU A 10 35.50 -11.50 -2.46
CA GLU A 10 35.84 -10.07 -2.55
C GLU A 10 34.61 -9.20 -2.81
N TYR A 11 34.76 -7.90 -2.56
CA TYR A 11 33.72 -6.90 -2.80
C TYR A 11 33.83 -6.32 -4.22
N GLU A 12 32.88 -6.66 -5.08
CA GLU A 12 32.83 -6.19 -6.46
C GLU A 12 31.90 -4.98 -6.63
N LYS A 13 32.21 -4.10 -7.59
CA LYS A 13 31.32 -2.99 -7.95
C LYS A 13 30.06 -3.55 -8.60
N VAL A 14 28.91 -3.07 -8.15
CA VAL A 14 27.63 -3.37 -8.79
C VAL A 14 27.45 -2.47 -10.01
N TYR A 15 27.13 -3.08 -11.15
CA TYR A 15 26.79 -2.38 -12.39
C TYR A 15 25.34 -2.70 -12.77
N TRP A 16 24.59 -1.68 -13.15
CA TRP A 16 23.26 -1.85 -13.71
C TRP A 16 23.35 -1.71 -15.23
N LYS A 17 22.81 -2.68 -15.97
CA LYS A 17 22.65 -2.60 -17.41
C LYS A 17 21.16 -2.56 -17.73
N THR A 18 20.69 -1.44 -18.23
CA THR A 18 19.30 -1.27 -18.65
C THR A 18 19.13 -1.74 -20.10
N THR A 19 17.88 -2.05 -20.48
CA THR A 19 17.50 -2.38 -21.86
C THR A 19 16.21 -1.67 -22.21
N ASP A 20 15.94 -1.46 -23.50
CA ASP A 20 14.71 -0.82 -23.98
C ASP A 20 13.50 -1.77 -24.03
N LYS A 21 13.60 -2.95 -23.39
CA LYS A 21 12.54 -3.96 -23.42
C LYS A 21 11.31 -3.45 -22.66
N LYS A 22 10.28 -3.07 -23.40
CA LYS A 22 8.98 -2.66 -22.85
C LYS A 22 8.13 -3.90 -22.58
N SER A 23 7.89 -4.20 -21.29
CA SER A 23 6.83 -5.15 -20.92
C SER A 23 5.51 -4.37 -20.86
N ALA A 24 4.80 -4.30 -21.99
CA ALA A 24 3.50 -3.65 -22.06
C ALA A 24 2.43 -4.62 -21.55
N VAL A 25 2.35 -4.82 -20.23
CA VAL A 25 1.27 -5.61 -19.65
C VAL A 25 0.07 -4.71 -19.45
N SER A 26 -1.00 -4.95 -20.21
CA SER A 26 -2.25 -4.21 -20.08
C SER A 26 -2.94 -4.55 -18.77
N LEU A 27 -3.21 -3.54 -17.96
CA LEU A 27 -4.05 -3.65 -16.78
C LEU A 27 -5.51 -3.91 -17.17
N ASN A 28 -6.24 -4.63 -16.32
CA ASN A 28 -7.68 -4.77 -16.49
C ASN A 28 -8.40 -3.46 -16.13
N SER A 29 -9.05 -2.83 -17.09
CA SER A 29 -9.83 -1.60 -16.88
C SER A 29 -11.05 -1.79 -15.96
N ASN A 30 -11.53 -3.02 -15.79
CA ASN A 30 -12.65 -3.38 -14.91
C ASN A 30 -12.19 -3.77 -13.49
N LEU A 31 -10.93 -3.48 -13.14
CA LEU A 31 -10.43 -3.67 -11.79
C LEU A 31 -11.20 -2.79 -10.80
N THR A 32 -11.72 -3.40 -9.75
CA THR A 32 -12.40 -2.69 -8.67
C THR A 32 -11.77 -3.04 -7.33
N LEU A 33 -11.92 -2.11 -6.37
CA LEU A 33 -11.51 -2.32 -4.99
C LEU A 33 -12.70 -2.17 -4.07
N GLU A 34 -12.82 -3.11 -3.14
CA GLU A 34 -13.91 -3.18 -2.18
C GLU A 34 -13.31 -3.09 -0.77
N PHE A 35 -13.89 -2.24 0.07
CA PHE A 35 -13.51 -2.18 1.47
C PHE A 35 -13.95 -3.46 2.17
N GLU A 36 -13.03 -4.11 2.88
CA GLU A 36 -13.32 -5.32 3.65
C GLU A 36 -13.52 -4.98 5.12
N LYS A 37 -12.47 -4.48 5.76
CA LYS A 37 -12.42 -4.21 7.19
C LYS A 37 -11.29 -3.25 7.53
N THR A 38 -11.30 -2.80 8.77
CA THR A 38 -10.11 -2.26 9.42
C THR A 38 -9.58 -3.25 10.43
N GLU A 39 -8.27 -3.27 10.63
CA GLU A 39 -7.60 -4.17 11.56
C GLU A 39 -6.48 -3.44 12.29
N VAL A 40 -6.37 -3.73 13.59
CA VAL A 40 -5.27 -3.30 14.45
C VAL A 40 -4.74 -4.52 15.18
N ILE A 41 -3.43 -4.76 15.08
CA ILE A 41 -2.73 -5.82 15.80
C ILE A 41 -1.64 -5.16 16.64
N HIS A 42 -1.71 -5.33 17.96
CA HIS A 42 -0.72 -4.79 18.87
C HIS A 42 0.49 -5.71 19.02
N TYR A 43 1.67 -5.15 18.82
CA TYR A 43 2.94 -5.82 19.09
C TYR A 43 3.73 -5.04 20.14
N GLY A 44 4.76 -5.66 20.71
CA GLY A 44 5.54 -5.05 21.79
C GLY A 44 6.27 -3.76 21.41
N CYS A 45 6.49 -3.50 20.11
CA CYS A 45 7.17 -2.31 19.59
C CYS A 45 6.24 -1.31 18.90
N GLY A 46 4.92 -1.54 18.90
CA GLY A 46 3.93 -0.70 18.25
C GLY A 46 2.86 -1.50 17.49
N PRO A 47 1.73 -0.88 17.15
CA PRO A 47 0.67 -1.56 16.42
C PRO A 47 0.95 -1.64 14.92
N ASP A 48 0.44 -2.69 14.30
CA ASP A 48 0.11 -2.74 12.89
C ASP A 48 -1.35 -2.29 12.73
N ALA A 49 -1.61 -1.28 11.90
CA ALA A 49 -2.93 -0.69 11.73
C ALA A 49 -3.23 -0.41 10.26
N ASN A 50 -4.22 -1.11 9.71
CA ASN A 50 -4.57 -1.04 8.30
C ASN A 50 -6.08 -0.93 8.07
N ALA A 51 -6.45 -0.21 7.01
CA ALA A 51 -7.69 -0.43 6.29
C ALA A 51 -7.41 -1.37 5.11
N ILE A 52 -8.15 -2.47 5.05
CA ILE A 52 -7.92 -3.59 4.12
C ILE A 52 -8.96 -3.54 3.01
N PHE A 53 -8.47 -3.64 1.77
CA PHE A 53 -9.30 -3.61 0.56
C PHE A 53 -9.02 -4.83 -0.32
N ASN A 54 -10.10 -5.47 -0.77
CA ASN A 54 -10.02 -6.59 -1.70
C ASN A 54 -9.96 -6.10 -3.14
N ILE A 55 -9.09 -6.72 -3.93
CA ILE A 55 -8.96 -6.43 -5.36
C ILE A 55 -9.82 -7.43 -6.14
N LYS A 56 -10.70 -6.93 -7.03
CA LYS A 56 -11.51 -7.75 -7.93
C LYS A 56 -11.08 -7.54 -9.38
N ASN A 57 -11.25 -8.58 -10.20
CA ASN A 57 -10.92 -8.58 -11.64
C ASN A 57 -9.45 -8.23 -11.95
N LYS A 58 -8.52 -8.69 -11.10
CA LYS A 58 -7.09 -8.49 -11.27
C LYS A 58 -6.55 -9.19 -12.54
N SER A 59 -5.56 -8.60 -13.19
CA SER A 59 -4.74 -9.26 -14.22
C SER A 59 -3.52 -9.95 -13.60
N ASN A 60 -2.89 -10.87 -14.32
CA ASN A 60 -1.64 -11.54 -13.87
C ASN A 60 -0.41 -10.61 -13.83
N SER A 61 -0.60 -9.32 -14.06
CA SER A 61 0.44 -8.30 -14.10
C SER A 61 0.79 -7.83 -12.68
N GLU A 62 2.03 -7.38 -12.49
CA GLU A 62 2.33 -6.57 -11.31
C GLU A 62 1.63 -5.21 -11.43
N ILE A 63 0.90 -4.82 -10.38
CA ILE A 63 0.12 -3.58 -10.32
C ILE A 63 0.58 -2.78 -9.11
N TRP A 64 0.87 -1.52 -9.34
CA TRP A 64 1.17 -0.52 -8.31
C TRP A 64 -0.06 0.36 -8.12
N TYR A 65 -0.35 0.76 -6.89
CA TYR A 65 -1.53 1.55 -6.59
C TYR A 65 -1.12 2.89 -6.02
N LYS A 66 -1.26 3.94 -6.83
CA LYS A 66 -1.21 5.31 -6.30
C LYS A 66 -2.44 5.49 -5.42
N THR A 67 -2.19 5.68 -4.14
CA THR A 67 -3.20 5.74 -3.09
C THR A 67 -3.26 7.16 -2.57
N GLU A 68 -4.45 7.74 -2.58
CA GLU A 68 -4.72 9.05 -1.99
C GLU A 68 -5.63 8.87 -0.80
N VAL A 69 -5.16 9.23 0.39
CA VAL A 69 -5.93 9.20 1.63
C VAL A 69 -6.20 10.63 2.07
N VAL A 70 -7.44 10.93 2.43
CA VAL A 70 -7.85 12.23 2.96
C VAL A 70 -8.45 12.03 4.35
N ASP A 71 -7.90 12.73 5.32
CA ASP A 71 -8.51 12.89 6.64
C ASP A 71 -9.69 13.87 6.52
N LEU A 72 -10.90 13.43 6.82
CA LEU A 72 -12.11 14.26 6.63
C LEU A 72 -12.25 15.38 7.67
N LYS A 73 -11.51 15.32 8.77
CA LYS A 73 -11.53 16.36 9.81
C LYS A 73 -10.58 17.51 9.47
N THR A 74 -9.39 17.17 8.97
CA THR A 74 -8.35 18.17 8.67
C THR A 74 -8.25 18.53 7.18
N GLU A 75 -8.91 17.77 6.32
CA GLU A 75 -8.82 17.83 4.86
C GLU A 75 -7.42 17.58 4.29
N ASN A 76 -6.47 17.17 5.14
CA ASN A 76 -5.12 16.83 4.73
C ASN A 76 -5.14 15.60 3.83
N LYS A 77 -4.47 15.73 2.67
CA LYS A 77 -4.32 14.65 1.70
C LYS A 77 -2.90 14.12 1.69
N THR A 78 -2.77 12.82 1.93
CA THR A 78 -1.52 12.09 1.79
C THR A 78 -1.58 11.21 0.53
N THR A 79 -0.50 11.19 -0.25
CA THR A 79 -0.39 10.39 -1.47
C THR A 79 0.83 9.50 -1.39
N PHE A 80 0.66 8.21 -1.64
CA PHE A 80 1.74 7.22 -1.60
C PHE A 80 1.45 6.06 -2.55
N TYR A 81 2.40 5.15 -2.70
CA TYR A 81 2.26 3.97 -3.56
C TYR A 81 2.32 2.71 -2.71
N ILE A 82 1.37 1.82 -2.91
CA ILE A 82 1.36 0.49 -2.30
C ILE A 82 1.24 -0.58 -3.37
N LYS A 83 1.67 -1.78 -3.00
CA LYS A 83 1.49 -2.99 -3.79
C LYS A 83 0.49 -3.89 -3.08
N GLU A 84 -0.05 -4.81 -3.85
CA GLU A 84 -0.84 -5.89 -3.31
C GLU A 84 0.00 -6.84 -2.47
N TRP A 85 -0.62 -7.33 -1.42
CA TRP A 85 -0.18 -8.47 -0.65
C TRP A 85 -1.37 -9.43 -0.49
N ASP A 86 -1.20 -10.68 -0.92
CA ASP A 86 -2.21 -11.74 -0.83
C ASP A 86 -3.62 -11.35 -1.34
N GLY A 87 -3.71 -10.70 -2.50
CA GLY A 87 -5.00 -10.25 -3.06
C GLY A 87 -5.59 -8.99 -2.42
N GLN A 88 -4.91 -8.42 -1.42
CA GLN A 88 -5.38 -7.29 -0.63
C GLN A 88 -4.48 -6.06 -0.75
N LEU A 89 -5.06 -4.88 -0.54
CA LEU A 89 -4.33 -3.64 -0.29
C LEU A 89 -4.47 -3.24 1.17
N HIS A 90 -3.32 -2.97 1.78
CA HIS A 90 -3.21 -2.51 3.16
C HIS A 90 -2.88 -1.02 3.16
N VAL A 91 -3.85 -0.21 3.54
CA VAL A 91 -3.70 1.25 3.66
C VAL A 91 -3.43 1.55 5.13
N GLY A 92 -2.21 1.95 5.45
CA GLY A 92 -1.81 2.21 6.83
C GLY A 92 -0.33 1.98 7.05
N HIS A 93 -0.02 1.33 8.17
CA HIS A 93 1.33 0.96 8.54
C HIS A 93 1.40 -0.36 9.26
N GLY A 94 2.49 -1.08 9.05
CA GLY A 94 2.88 -2.20 9.90
C GLY A 94 3.58 -1.73 11.17
N MET A 95 4.11 -2.68 11.93
CA MET A 95 4.84 -2.44 13.18
C MET A 95 6.01 -1.45 13.05
N CYS A 96 6.78 -1.55 11.97
CA CYS A 96 8.05 -0.84 11.84
C CYS A 96 8.01 0.33 10.87
N ALA A 97 7.08 0.31 9.93
CA ALA A 97 6.99 1.29 8.86
C ALA A 97 5.62 1.23 8.20
N GLY A 98 5.28 2.31 7.51
CA GLY A 98 4.13 2.34 6.65
C GLY A 98 3.99 3.65 5.92
N ALA A 99 3.01 3.68 5.04
CA ALA A 99 2.78 4.81 4.16
C ALA A 99 1.83 5.84 4.79
N PHE A 100 1.08 5.46 5.83
CA PHE A 100 0.11 6.32 6.49
C PHE A 100 -0.10 5.92 7.95
N THR A 101 -0.27 6.92 8.83
CA THR A 101 -0.62 6.71 10.25
C THR A 101 -1.98 7.30 10.53
N PHE A 102 -2.88 6.50 11.11
CA PHE A 102 -4.23 6.94 11.46
C PHE A 102 -4.24 7.61 12.84
N ASN A 103 -5.11 8.60 13.01
CA ASN A 103 -5.43 9.13 14.34
C ASN A 103 -6.29 8.11 15.10
N ALA A 104 -6.24 8.15 16.45
CA ALA A 104 -7.03 7.25 17.29
C ALA A 104 -8.55 7.29 16.97
N LYS A 105 -9.05 8.48 16.60
CA LYS A 105 -10.43 8.68 16.13
C LYS A 105 -10.41 9.56 14.89
N GLY A 106 -11.21 9.19 13.89
CA GLY A 106 -11.32 9.94 12.65
C GLY A 106 -12.09 9.19 11.58
N LYS A 107 -12.54 9.93 10.57
CA LYS A 107 -13.10 9.39 9.33
C LYS A 107 -12.17 9.75 8.18
N TYR A 108 -11.97 8.78 7.29
CA TYR A 108 -11.08 8.91 6.16
C TYR A 108 -11.81 8.57 4.87
N LYS A 109 -11.31 9.09 3.76
CA LYS A 109 -11.65 8.59 2.43
C LYS A 109 -10.37 8.22 1.69
N VAL A 110 -10.41 7.12 0.96
CA VAL A 110 -9.31 6.67 0.11
C VAL A 110 -9.79 6.44 -1.31
N ARG A 111 -8.92 6.69 -2.28
CA ARG A 111 -9.09 6.22 -3.66
C ARG A 111 -7.78 5.71 -4.20
N PHE A 112 -7.87 4.87 -5.22
CA PHE A 112 -6.74 4.17 -5.81
C PHE A 112 -6.68 4.48 -7.30
N THR A 113 -5.47 4.67 -7.81
CA THR A 113 -5.19 4.67 -9.25
C THR A 113 -4.25 3.50 -9.51
N PRO A 114 -4.76 2.39 -10.08
CA PRO A 114 -3.92 1.26 -10.46
C PRO A 114 -3.02 1.65 -11.64
N MET A 115 -1.76 1.24 -11.55
CA MET A 115 -0.67 1.60 -12.46
C MET A 115 0.19 0.40 -12.76
N SER A 116 0.62 0.26 -14.01
CA SER A 116 1.63 -0.73 -14.40
C SER A 116 3.03 -0.21 -14.07
N THR A 117 4.01 -1.11 -14.08
CA THR A 117 5.41 -0.79 -13.78
C THR A 117 6.07 0.12 -14.82
N ASP A 118 5.45 0.29 -16.00
CA ASP A 118 5.83 1.28 -17.02
C ASP A 118 5.18 2.67 -16.81
N GLY A 119 4.40 2.85 -15.74
CA GLY A 119 3.78 4.11 -15.34
C GLY A 119 2.43 4.41 -16.00
N LYS A 120 1.90 3.51 -16.83
CA LYS A 120 0.54 3.66 -17.38
C LYS A 120 -0.50 3.39 -16.30
N SER A 121 -1.50 4.26 -16.20
CA SER A 121 -2.60 4.13 -15.25
C SER A 121 -3.90 3.70 -15.93
N VAL A 122 -4.75 3.03 -15.17
CA VAL A 122 -6.18 2.88 -15.50
C VAL A 122 -7.01 3.87 -14.69
N LYS A 123 -8.33 3.83 -14.89
CA LYS A 123 -9.28 4.73 -14.25
C LYS A 123 -9.11 4.71 -12.73
N THR A 124 -8.97 5.89 -12.14
CA THR A 124 -9.00 6.08 -10.69
C THR A 124 -10.35 5.65 -10.11
N THR A 125 -10.31 4.93 -8.99
CA THR A 125 -11.53 4.48 -8.30
C THR A 125 -12.31 5.65 -7.71
N LYS A 126 -13.58 5.39 -7.38
CA LYS A 126 -14.35 6.29 -6.53
C LYS A 126 -13.72 6.35 -5.13
N TRP A 127 -14.04 7.41 -4.40
CA TRP A 127 -13.70 7.53 -2.98
C TRP A 127 -14.47 6.48 -2.17
N ILE A 128 -13.75 5.81 -1.29
CA ILE A 128 -14.30 4.88 -0.30
C ILE A 128 -14.04 5.46 1.07
N THR A 129 -15.10 5.64 1.84
CA THR A 129 -15.03 6.19 3.20
C THR A 129 -14.98 5.09 4.24
N PHE A 130 -14.16 5.24 5.26
CA PHE A 130 -14.05 4.31 6.38
C PHE A 130 -13.66 5.05 7.66
N ASP A 131 -13.94 4.42 8.79
CA ASP A 131 -13.58 4.89 10.12
C ASP A 131 -12.14 4.50 10.46
N SER A 132 -11.47 5.23 11.35
CA SER A 132 -10.11 4.89 11.78
C SER A 132 -10.04 3.44 12.27
N PRO A 133 -9.00 2.66 11.93
CA PRO A 133 -8.80 1.31 12.48
C PRO A 133 -8.81 1.28 14.02
N PHE A 134 -8.41 2.37 14.65
CA PHE A 134 -8.37 2.50 16.11
C PHE A 134 -9.73 2.82 16.76
N MET A 135 -10.81 3.04 15.99
CA MET A 135 -12.10 3.49 16.54
C MET A 135 -12.69 2.54 17.60
N ASN A 136 -12.51 1.24 17.40
CA ASN A 136 -13.02 0.19 18.29
C ASN A 136 -11.89 -0.62 18.93
N ASP A 137 -10.65 -0.13 18.83
CA ASP A 137 -9.50 -0.80 19.39
C ASP A 137 -9.58 -0.75 20.91
N LYS A 138 -9.67 -1.93 21.53
CA LYS A 138 -9.70 -2.04 22.98
C LYS A 138 -8.25 -1.89 23.44
N ASN A 139 -7.94 -0.77 24.05
CA ASN A 139 -6.64 -0.49 24.65
C ASN A 139 -6.22 -1.70 25.53
N MET A 140 -5.29 -2.53 25.05
CA MET A 140 -4.88 -3.76 25.75
C MET A 140 -4.06 -3.45 27.01
N PHE A 141 -3.66 -2.19 27.19
CA PHE A 141 -2.93 -1.68 28.34
C PHE A 141 -3.71 -0.55 29.02
N GLY A 142 -4.96 -0.81 29.40
CA GLY A 142 -5.79 0.17 30.10
C GLY A 142 -5.13 0.75 31.35
N ASN A 143 -4.76 2.04 31.28
CA ASN A 143 -5.25 3.14 32.11
C ASN A 143 -4.65 4.47 31.63
#